data_AF-A0A2H3BJ13-F1
#
_entry.id   AF-A0A2H3BJ13-F1
#
_cell.length_a   1.000
_cell.length_b   1.000
_cell.length_c   1.000
_cell.angle_alpha   90.00
_cell.angle_beta   90.00
_cell.angle_gamma   90.00
#
_symmetry.space_group_name_H-M   'P 1'
#
loop_
_entity.id
_entity.type
_entity.pdbx_description
1 polymer ?
#
loop_
_entity_poly.entity_id
_entity_poly.type
_entity_poly.pdbx_seq_one_letter_code
_entity_poly.pdbx_strand_id
1 'polypeptide(L)'
;MTTTPSAPHMPNPITVVAGGKDKKEPAYGADLLRLWIASVEYWDDVPLGTNIFNQTAESLRKIRNTARSLLGNIGDIYEQDNEDVWEDVREHMDLADRYMINELQKCEAECSAAYVAYNFPKG
;
A
#
# COMPACT_ATOMS: atom_id res chain seq x y z
N MET A 1 27.11 -26.50 27.91
CA MET A 1 25.68 -26.17 27.78
C MET A 1 25.57 -24.97 26.87
N THR A 2 25.37 -25.19 25.57
CA THR A 2 25.28 -24.14 24.55
C THR A 2 23.83 -23.69 24.46
N THR A 3 23.54 -22.46 24.90
CA THR A 3 22.23 -21.83 24.67
C THR A 3 22.10 -21.54 23.18
N THR A 4 21.27 -22.31 22.48
CA THR A 4 20.80 -21.97 21.14
C THR A 4 20.15 -20.57 21.21
N PRO A 5 20.48 -19.62 20.33
CA PRO A 5 19.79 -18.34 20.30
C PRO A 5 18.31 -18.64 20.03
N SER A 6 17.42 -18.14 20.89
CA SER A 6 15.98 -18.24 20.65
C SER A 6 15.67 -17.71 19.27
N ALA A 7 15.07 -18.53 18.40
CA ALA A 7 14.58 -18.08 17.10
C ALA A 7 13.77 -16.78 17.29
N PRO A 8 13.88 -15.80 16.39
CA PRO A 8 13.07 -14.58 16.48
C PRO A 8 11.60 -14.99 16.60
N HIS A 9 11.02 -14.76 17.77
CA HIS A 9 9.67 -15.19 18.08
C HIS A 9 8.71 -14.44 17.15
N MET A 10 8.09 -15.15 16.21
CA MET A 10 7.05 -14.59 15.36
C MET A 10 5.97 -13.97 16.26
N PRO A 11 5.72 -12.65 16.18
CA PRO A 11 4.55 -12.09 16.85
C PRO A 11 3.33 -12.78 16.26
N ASN A 12 2.47 -13.33 17.12
CA ASN A 12 1.27 -14.02 16.65
C ASN A 12 0.50 -13.11 15.67
N PRO A 13 0.00 -13.60 14.52
CA PRO A 13 -0.73 -12.76 13.56
C PRO A 13 -1.86 -11.96 14.20
N ILE A 14 -2.57 -12.53 15.18
CA ILE A 14 -3.61 -11.84 15.93
C ILE A 14 -3.01 -10.69 16.75
N THR A 15 -1.83 -10.90 17.34
CA THR A 15 -1.10 -9.88 18.09
C THR A 15 -0.61 -8.74 17.19
N VAL A 16 -0.23 -9.00 15.94
CA VAL A 16 0.12 -7.92 15.00
C VAL A 16 -1.11 -7.09 14.63
N VAL A 17 -2.26 -7.73 14.42
CA VAL A 17 -3.52 -7.05 14.05
C VAL A 17 -4.11 -6.27 15.23
N ALA A 18 -4.26 -6.93 16.38
CA ALA A 18 -4.98 -6.40 17.55
C ALA A 18 -4.06 -5.70 18.58
N GLY A 19 -2.74 -5.84 18.44
CA GLY A 19 -1.77 -5.40 19.43
C GLY A 19 -1.55 -6.47 20.52
N GLY A 20 -0.40 -6.39 21.19
CA GLY A 20 -0.07 -7.24 22.34
C GLY A 20 -0.77 -6.81 23.62
N LYS A 21 -0.78 -7.70 24.61
CA LYS A 21 -1.30 -7.39 25.96
C LYS A 21 -0.49 -6.28 26.66
N ASP A 22 0.76 -6.10 26.26
CA ASP A 22 1.66 -5.05 26.74
C ASP A 22 1.82 -3.95 25.69
N LYS A 23 2.01 -2.69 26.12
CA LYS A 23 2.27 -1.51 25.25
C LYS A 23 3.51 -1.62 24.34
N LYS A 24 4.25 -2.73 24.39
CA LYS A 24 5.45 -2.97 23.58
C LYS A 24 5.13 -3.39 22.15
N GLU A 25 3.93 -3.91 21.90
CA GLU A 25 3.49 -4.38 20.57
C GLU A 25 2.27 -3.57 20.13
N PRO A 26 2.46 -2.52 19.31
CA PRO A 26 1.36 -1.68 18.87
C PRO A 26 0.43 -2.46 17.93
N ALA A 27 -0.86 -2.08 17.92
CA ALA A 27 -1.82 -2.63 16.98
C ALA A 27 -1.55 -2.03 15.59
N TYR A 28 -0.95 -2.82 14.70
CA TYR A 28 -0.63 -2.39 13.33
C TYR A 28 -1.82 -2.50 12.38
N GLY A 29 -2.79 -3.35 12.71
CA GLY A 29 -3.98 -3.61 11.91
C GLY A 29 -3.78 -4.62 10.77
N ALA A 30 -4.89 -5.09 10.20
CA ALA A 30 -4.87 -6.15 9.19
C ALA A 30 -4.23 -5.71 7.86
N ASP A 31 -4.37 -4.45 7.49
CA ASP A 31 -3.85 -3.95 6.21
C ASP A 31 -2.32 -3.87 6.18
N LEU A 32 -1.68 -3.69 7.34
CA LEU A 32 -0.24 -3.78 7.44
C LEU A 32 0.25 -5.18 7.08
N LEU A 33 -0.39 -6.22 7.63
CA LEU A 33 -0.05 -7.60 7.30
C LEU A 33 -0.28 -7.90 5.83
N ARG A 34 -1.39 -7.44 5.25
CA ARG A 34 -1.68 -7.61 3.82
C ARG A 34 -0.61 -6.96 2.95
N LEU A 35 -0.22 -5.72 3.27
CA LEU A 35 0.81 -5.00 2.53
C LEU A 35 2.18 -5.68 2.67
N TRP A 36 2.52 -6.12 3.87
CA TRP A 36 3.77 -6.85 4.10
C TRP A 36 3.84 -8.15 3.30
N ILE A 37 2.78 -8.96 3.33
CA ILE A 37 2.70 -10.21 2.56
C ILE A 37 2.77 -9.94 1.05
N ALA A 38 2.12 -8.88 0.56
CA ALA A 38 2.19 -8.51 -0.84
C ALA A 38 3.60 -8.05 -1.27
N SER A 39 4.40 -7.54 -0.34
CA SER A 39 5.75 -7.01 -0.63
C SER A 39 6.88 -8.05 -0.62
N VAL A 40 6.61 -9.28 -0.20
CA VAL A 40 7.65 -10.31 -0.02
C VAL A 40 7.59 -11.36 -1.13
N GLU A 41 8.76 -11.76 -1.61
CA GLU A 41 8.88 -12.83 -2.59
C GLU A 41 8.57 -14.18 -1.91
N TYR A 42 7.54 -14.88 -2.38
CA TYR A 42 6.99 -16.06 -1.72
C TYR A 42 7.87 -17.31 -1.87
N TRP A 43 8.87 -17.29 -2.75
CA TRP A 43 9.76 -18.42 -3.04
C TRP A 43 11.06 -18.39 -2.24
N ASP A 44 11.32 -17.34 -1.47
CA ASP A 44 12.52 -17.18 -0.64
C ASP A 44 12.16 -17.07 0.85
N ASP A 45 13.16 -17.21 1.73
CA ASP A 45 12.97 -17.02 3.16
C ASP A 45 12.53 -15.56 3.44
N VAL A 46 11.29 -15.43 3.90
CA VAL A 46 10.68 -14.13 4.13
C VAL A 46 11.32 -13.47 5.37
N PRO A 47 11.86 -12.25 5.23
CA PRO A 47 12.48 -11.57 6.37
C PRO A 47 11.41 -11.20 7.40
N LEU A 48 11.67 -11.56 8.66
CA LEU A 48 10.73 -11.42 9.78
C LEU A 48 11.33 -10.53 10.88
N GLY A 49 10.59 -9.49 11.29
CA GLY A 49 11.00 -8.64 12.41
C GLY A 49 10.19 -7.36 12.57
N THR A 50 10.22 -6.79 13.78
CA THR A 50 9.52 -5.53 14.12
C THR A 50 9.97 -4.35 13.26
N ASN A 51 11.25 -4.32 12.86
CA ASN A 51 11.76 -3.28 11.97
C ASN A 51 11.06 -3.28 10.61
N ILE A 52 10.76 -4.46 10.07
CA ILE A 52 10.07 -4.60 8.78
C ILE A 52 8.64 -4.13 8.91
N PHE A 53 7.93 -4.54 9.97
CA PHE A 53 6.57 -4.03 10.22
C PHE A 53 6.54 -2.51 10.41
N ASN A 54 7.54 -1.91 11.09
CA ASN A 54 7.61 -0.45 11.19
C ASN A 54 7.83 0.20 9.81
N GLN A 55 8.67 -0.37 8.95
CA GLN A 55 8.85 0.14 7.58
C GLN A 55 7.58 -0.01 6.74
N THR A 56 6.90 -1.17 6.81
CA THR A 56 5.62 -1.38 6.14
C THR A 56 4.55 -0.43 6.65
N ALA A 57 4.53 -0.12 7.95
CA ALA A 57 3.59 0.84 8.54
C ALA A 57 3.79 2.24 7.96
N GLU A 58 5.04 2.67 7.82
CA GLU A 58 5.38 3.95 7.19
C GLU A 58 4.98 3.98 5.72
N SER A 59 5.22 2.91 4.96
CA SER A 59 4.75 2.79 3.57
C SER A 59 3.23 2.87 3.48
N LEU A 60 2.50 2.13 4.33
CA LEU A 60 1.04 2.18 4.39
C LEU A 60 0.53 3.59 4.74
N ARG A 61 1.19 4.27 5.67
CA ARG A 61 0.86 5.66 6.06
C ARG A 61 1.04 6.62 4.89
N LYS A 62 2.13 6.49 4.12
CA LYS A 62 2.37 7.29 2.91
C LYS A 62 1.28 7.07 1.87
N ILE A 63 0.96 5.82 1.54
CA ILE A 63 -0.10 5.47 0.58
C ILE A 63 -1.44 6.10 1.01
N ARG A 64 -1.83 5.91 2.28
CA ARG A 64 -3.07 6.47 2.81
C ARG A 64 -3.11 8.00 2.80
N ASN A 65 -1.99 8.66 3.13
CA ASN A 65 -1.92 10.11 3.13
C ASN A 65 -2.04 10.67 1.71
N THR A 66 -1.37 10.06 0.73
CA THR A 66 -1.51 10.44 -0.68
C THR A 66 -2.96 10.27 -1.15
N ALA A 67 -3.58 9.11 -0.88
CA ALA A 67 -4.97 8.87 -1.23
C ALA A 67 -5.92 9.87 -0.56
N ARG A 68 -5.69 10.21 0.72
CA ARG A 68 -6.45 11.24 1.44
C ARG A 68 -6.30 12.61 0.79
N SER A 69 -5.09 13.00 0.41
CA SER A 69 -4.84 14.27 -0.28
C SER A 69 -5.52 14.33 -1.65
N LEU A 70 -5.45 13.25 -2.43
CA LEU A 70 -6.14 13.17 -3.72
C LEU A 70 -7.66 13.28 -3.54
N LEU A 71 -8.24 12.52 -2.61
CA LEU A 71 -9.68 12.59 -2.31
C LEU A 71 -10.11 13.98 -1.82
N GLY A 72 -9.30 14.64 -0.99
CA GLY A 72 -9.56 15.99 -0.53
C GLY A 72 -9.56 17.03 -1.64
N ASN A 73 -8.76 16.84 -2.69
CA ASN A 73 -8.69 17.74 -3.83
C ASN A 73 -9.85 17.55 -4.82
N ILE A 74 -10.47 16.37 -4.86
CA ILE A 74 -11.54 16.03 -5.81
C ILE A 74 -12.94 16.20 -5.15
N GLY A 75 -13.02 16.30 -3.82
CA GLY A 75 -14.27 16.36 -3.07
C GLY A 75 -15.26 17.43 -3.56
N ASP A 76 -14.76 18.61 -3.90
CA ASP A 76 -15.59 19.74 -4.35
C ASP A 76 -16.14 19.56 -5.79
N ILE A 77 -15.54 18.66 -6.58
CA ILE A 77 -15.88 18.42 -7.99
C ILE A 77 -17.13 17.53 -8.11
N TYR A 78 -17.34 16.60 -7.16
CA TYR A 78 -18.47 15.65 -7.20
C TYR A 78 -19.80 16.24 -6.69
N GLU A 79 -19.79 17.37 -5.98
CA GLU A 79 -21.02 18.02 -5.51
C GLU A 79 -21.76 18.78 -6.62
N GLN A 80 -21.07 19.06 -7.73
CA GLN A 80 -21.66 19.65 -8.92
C GLN A 80 -22.00 18.51 -9.89
N ASP A 81 -23.29 18.20 -10.01
CA ASP A 81 -23.87 17.19 -10.90
C ASP A 81 -23.65 17.61 -12.38
N ASN A 82 -22.41 17.52 -12.84
CA ASN A 82 -21.93 18.07 -14.10
C ASN A 82 -21.53 16.93 -15.03
N GLU A 83 -22.54 16.27 -15.60
CA GLU A 83 -22.38 15.25 -16.66
C GLU A 83 -21.62 15.82 -17.88
N ASP A 84 -21.66 17.15 -18.09
CA ASP A 84 -21.05 17.86 -19.22
C ASP A 84 -19.54 18.20 -19.05
N VAL A 85 -18.93 17.97 -17.88
CA VAL A 85 -17.53 18.38 -17.64
C VAL A 85 -16.51 17.50 -18.38
N TRP A 86 -16.85 16.26 -18.74
CA TRP A 86 -15.88 15.32 -19.33
C TRP A 86 -15.50 15.60 -20.78
N GLU A 87 -16.36 16.25 -21.58
CA GLU A 87 -16.03 16.66 -22.96
C GLU A 87 -15.00 17.80 -22.97
N ASP A 88 -15.12 18.74 -22.04
CA ASP A 88 -14.26 19.94 -21.96
C ASP A 88 -12.85 19.61 -21.41
N VAL A 89 -12.74 18.58 -20.56
CA VAL A 89 -11.49 18.19 -19.89
C VAL A 89 -10.39 17.75 -20.86
N ARG A 90 -10.71 17.11 -22.00
CA ARG A 90 -9.68 16.69 -22.96
C ARG A 90 -9.08 17.86 -23.74
N GLU A 91 -9.88 18.89 -24.02
CA GLU A 91 -9.41 20.08 -24.75
C GLU A 91 -8.59 21.01 -23.86
N HIS A 92 -8.87 21.02 -22.56
CA HIS A 92 -8.20 21.86 -21.56
C HIS A 92 -7.02 21.19 -20.84
N MET A 93 -6.64 19.98 -21.24
CA MET A 93 -5.59 19.21 -20.59
C MET A 93 -4.20 19.71 -20.97
N ASP A 94 -3.44 20.21 -20.00
CA ASP A 94 -2.07 20.65 -20.27
C ASP A 94 -1.14 19.43 -20.52
N LEU A 95 0.06 19.69 -21.04
CA LEU A 95 1.07 18.66 -21.27
C LEU A 95 1.38 17.87 -19.99
N ALA A 96 1.38 18.53 -18.83
CA ALA A 96 1.60 17.89 -17.54
C ALA A 96 0.48 16.89 -17.19
N ASP A 97 -0.77 17.27 -17.40
CA ASP A 97 -1.93 16.41 -17.12
C ASP A 97 -1.94 15.18 -18.04
N ARG A 98 -1.65 15.40 -19.33
CA ARG A 98 -1.54 14.30 -20.31
C ARG A 98 -0.40 13.33 -19.96
N TYR A 99 0.73 13.87 -19.48
CA TYR A 99 1.83 13.06 -19.01
C TYR A 99 1.42 12.23 -17.78
N MET A 100 0.75 12.83 -16.80
CA MET A 100 0.28 12.12 -15.60
C MET A 100 -0.70 11.01 -15.93
N ILE A 101 -1.63 11.21 -16.87
CA ILE A 101 -2.55 10.15 -17.33
C ILE A 101 -1.79 9.01 -18.00
N ASN A 102 -0.79 9.31 -18.82
CA ASN A 102 0.03 8.29 -19.45
C ASN A 102 0.82 7.47 -18.41
N GLU A 103 1.38 8.11 -17.38
CA GLU A 103 2.04 7.40 -16.28
C GLU A 103 1.05 6.53 -15.48
N LEU A 104 -0.17 7.02 -15.24
CA LEU A 104 -1.23 6.23 -14.62
C LEU A 104 -1.57 4.98 -15.44
N GLN A 105 -1.72 5.11 -16.77
CA GLN A 105 -1.99 3.99 -17.66
C GLN A 105 -0.88 2.94 -17.66
N LYS A 106 0.39 3.36 -17.61
CA LYS A 106 1.53 2.44 -17.46
C LYS A 106 1.46 1.68 -16.15
N CYS A 107 1.25 2.40 -15.05
CA CYS A 107 1.11 1.81 -13.72
C CYS A 107 -0.04 0.81 -13.66
N GLU A 108 -1.20 1.12 -14.26
CA GLU A 108 -2.34 0.21 -14.34
C GLU A 108 -2.00 -1.06 -15.13
N ALA A 109 -1.34 -0.91 -16.28
CA ALA A 109 -0.92 -2.04 -17.10
C ALA A 109 0.10 -2.94 -16.36
N GLU A 110 1.06 -2.34 -15.66
CA GLU A 110 2.03 -3.05 -14.83
C GLU A 110 1.34 -3.81 -13.70
N CYS A 111 0.49 -3.15 -12.92
CA CYS A 111 -0.31 -3.76 -11.86
C CYS A 111 -1.10 -4.96 -12.39
N SER A 112 -1.85 -4.77 -13.47
CA SER A 112 -2.69 -5.80 -14.08
C SER A 112 -1.88 -7.02 -14.52
N ALA A 113 -0.73 -6.79 -15.18
CA ALA A 113 0.19 -7.86 -15.56
C ALA A 113 0.74 -8.61 -14.34
N ALA A 114 1.08 -7.90 -13.26
CA ALA A 114 1.57 -8.48 -12.02
C ALA A 114 0.51 -9.38 -11.36
N TYR A 115 -0.75 -8.94 -11.32
CA TYR A 115 -1.87 -9.72 -10.80
C TYR A 115 -2.10 -11.01 -11.60
N VAL A 116 -2.07 -10.94 -12.94
CA VAL A 116 -2.22 -12.13 -13.81
C VAL A 116 -1.07 -13.12 -13.58
N ALA A 117 0.14 -12.62 -13.34
CA ALA A 117 1.33 -13.44 -13.09
C ALA A 117 1.47 -13.91 -11.63
N TYR A 118 0.53 -13.57 -10.74
CA TYR A 118 0.64 -13.79 -9.29
C TYR A 118 1.95 -13.24 -8.68
N ASN A 119 2.47 -12.15 -9.25
CA ASN A 119 3.71 -11.50 -8.81
C ASN A 119 3.37 -10.16 -8.13
N PHE A 120 2.95 -10.24 -6.87
CA PHE A 120 2.54 -9.08 -6.08
C PHE A 120 3.69 -8.14 -5.66
N PRO A 121 4.92 -8.62 -5.40
CA PRO A 121 6.02 -7.73 -4.98
C PRO A 121 6.50 -6.75 -6.05
N LYS A 122 6.19 -7.00 -7.33
CA LYS A 122 6.52 -6.11 -8.44
C LYS A 122 5.56 -4.94 -8.63
N GLY A 123 4.37 -4.98 -8.04
CA GLY A 123 3.30 -3.98 -8.22
C GLY A 123 3.27 -2.90 -7.15
#